data_AF-A0A6D0G0E2-F1
#
_entry.id   AF-A0A6D0G0E2-F1
#
_cell.length_a   1.000
_cell.length_b   1.000
_cell.length_c   1.000
_cell.angle_alpha   90.00
_cell.angle_beta   90.00
_cell.angle_gamma   90.00
#
_symmetry.space_group_name_H-M   'P 1'
#
loop_
_entity.id
_entity.type
_entity.pdbx_description
1 polymer ?
#
loop_
_entity_poly.entity_id
_entity_poly.type
_entity_poly.pdbx_seq_one_letter_code
_entity_poly.pdbx_strand_id
1 'polypeptide(L)'
;MIPSIVSDINNLLNQLPVTKRFSALSERYSYLVKPAAELVKRLIIVKHPQVFEHASLDILHKLPVREDAYNEAPLKQLKMDLAELIQNWPELNRVSFWFEAKKTRAFFDRPLISYWQVLAFDGLWRFTQDDFPYAIEQIALRDFIDDKQIALTMAFELYKKAGRPRAWRERLKKEVADNDVLAQRLHSLLHPPVQNEQEREWKAQEAKWARQSKVARSKEERKRRDWKTHLTDHVDRFIQQMNETPGVLTDELFYLFEKMCEGRELTDPRIKNDWWRLIPEFGESVAHFYRNATCSFWRNHEPALSPEGILTYEFSWKTVVGLVGLEIEASETANWPANLTMAKAELACRYAASASDGFPDWFERLHNAFPQVVSRFIINEMRHELSAAITENHWGKVLEAVRWSGQWLWKPIAADVYQVLEAGDPKKLNYLKYLLKIIHQSDLPDEALWKLALTKCQLQMDDERLAIWYAVWVGVAPEASITSLTTHLQKIDKKETATRFAMFFVTTLNGDAGRSSDFVRHAFRGTFFLKILYLLMRQYIIPDEDTNSGSHRSLRQEAQRARDRLCSSLTDIQGKTAFDALTDIAHLLPEDVTRMSLLLRAKFVAAREGGFRRVVY
;
A
#
# COMPACT_ATOMS: atom_id res chain seq x y z
N MET A 1 3.19 29.47 11.85
CA MET A 1 2.71 28.50 10.83
C MET A 1 2.92 27.05 11.26
N ILE A 2 4.13 26.63 11.67
CA ILE A 2 4.38 25.28 12.23
C ILE A 2 3.39 24.86 13.34
N PRO A 3 2.98 25.75 14.26
CA PRO A 3 2.11 25.35 15.36
C PRO A 3 0.68 24.92 15.00
N SER A 4 0.04 25.68 14.10
CA SER A 4 -1.29 25.34 13.61
C SER A 4 -1.24 24.01 12.87
N ILE A 5 -0.17 23.77 12.10
CA ILE A 5 0.07 22.52 11.39
C ILE A 5 0.20 21.32 12.36
N VAL A 6 0.91 21.48 13.49
CA VAL A 6 1.04 20.41 14.50
C VAL A 6 -0.33 20.05 15.10
N SER A 7 -1.17 21.04 15.39
CA SER A 7 -2.53 20.82 15.88
C SER A 7 -3.42 20.14 14.83
N ASP A 8 -3.39 20.60 13.58
CA ASP A 8 -4.19 20.05 12.49
C ASP A 8 -3.80 18.60 12.18
N ILE A 9 -2.50 18.29 12.16
CA ILE A 9 -2.02 16.92 11.98
C ILE A 9 -2.43 16.05 13.18
N ASN A 10 -2.35 16.55 14.42
CA ASN A 10 -2.80 15.76 15.57
C ASN A 10 -4.31 15.43 15.51
N ASN A 11 -5.14 16.35 15.00
CA ASN A 11 -6.56 16.09 14.77
C ASN A 11 -6.78 14.96 13.76
N LEU A 12 -6.02 14.96 12.66
CA LEU A 12 -6.06 13.87 11.66
C LEU A 12 -5.61 12.53 12.26
N LEU A 13 -4.55 12.53 13.08
CA LEU A 13 -4.05 11.33 13.76
C LEU A 13 -5.05 10.73 14.74
N ASN A 14 -6.05 11.50 15.20
CA ASN A 14 -7.10 11.06 16.11
C ASN A 14 -8.41 10.68 15.39
N GLN A 15 -8.49 10.75 14.05
CA GLN A 15 -9.71 10.39 13.31
C GLN A 15 -9.97 8.88 13.29
N LEU A 16 -11.22 8.49 13.56
CA LEU A 16 -11.68 7.11 13.47
C LEU A 16 -11.65 6.59 12.01
N PRO A 17 -11.36 5.30 11.77
CA PRO A 17 -11.05 4.27 12.76
C PRO A 17 -9.63 4.41 13.33
N VAL A 18 -9.47 4.17 14.64
CA VAL A 18 -8.17 4.15 15.32
C VAL A 18 -7.79 2.73 15.71
N THR A 19 -6.50 2.41 15.69
CA THR A 19 -5.97 1.11 16.12
C THR A 19 -6.38 0.79 17.55
N LYS A 20 -6.75 -0.46 17.84
CA LYS A 20 -7.00 -0.97 19.20
C LYS A 20 -5.69 -1.16 20.00
N ARG A 21 -4.89 -0.09 20.13
CA ARG A 21 -3.61 -0.05 20.85
C ARG A 21 -3.61 1.11 21.84
N PHE A 22 -2.69 1.07 22.80
CA PHE A 22 -2.50 2.08 23.85
C PHE A 22 -2.44 3.53 23.33
N SER A 23 -1.79 3.75 22.18
CA SER A 23 -1.62 5.08 21.59
C SER A 23 -2.74 5.53 20.64
N ALA A 24 -3.76 4.71 20.41
CA ALA A 24 -4.94 4.95 19.56
C ALA A 24 -4.65 5.87 18.34
N LEU A 25 -4.13 5.28 17.27
CA LEU A 25 -3.74 6.00 16.04
C LEU A 25 -4.74 5.78 14.92
N SER A 26 -5.08 6.84 14.18
CA SER A 26 -5.90 6.71 12.96
C SER A 26 -5.26 5.74 11.98
N GLU A 27 -5.97 4.70 11.58
CA GLU A 27 -5.50 3.73 10.59
C GLU A 27 -5.20 4.41 9.25
N ARG A 28 -6.05 5.39 8.89
CA ARG A 28 -5.96 6.15 7.63
C ARG A 28 -4.80 7.15 7.60
N TYR A 29 -4.52 7.82 8.73
CA TYR A 29 -3.54 8.92 8.79
C TYR A 29 -2.26 8.57 9.54
N SER A 30 -2.05 7.30 9.90
CA SER A 30 -0.89 6.80 10.64
C SER A 30 0.47 7.20 10.02
N TYR A 31 0.54 7.37 8.70
CA TYR A 31 1.74 7.83 8.00
C TYR A 31 2.19 9.26 8.38
N LEU A 32 1.28 10.08 8.95
CA LEU A 32 1.57 11.45 9.37
C LEU A 32 2.32 11.55 10.71
N VAL A 33 2.44 10.46 11.48
CA VAL A 33 3.11 10.49 12.79
C VAL A 33 4.58 10.90 12.67
N LYS A 34 5.30 10.39 11.67
CA LYS A 34 6.71 10.71 11.43
C LYS A 34 6.93 12.20 11.11
N PRO A 35 6.27 12.80 10.10
CA PRO A 35 6.42 14.23 9.84
C PRO A 35 5.92 15.10 10.99
N ALA A 36 4.88 14.68 11.72
CA ALA A 36 4.43 15.38 12.92
C ALA A 36 5.50 15.42 14.01
N ALA A 37 6.14 14.27 14.29
CA ALA A 37 7.21 14.17 15.27
C ALA A 37 8.44 15.01 14.87
N GLU A 38 8.76 15.11 13.58
CA GLU A 38 9.84 15.99 13.10
C GLU A 38 9.52 17.48 13.29
N LEU A 39 8.25 17.87 13.12
CA LEU A 39 7.80 19.23 13.41
C LEU A 39 7.89 19.54 14.92
N VAL A 40 7.48 18.59 15.77
CA VAL A 40 7.62 18.73 17.22
C VAL A 40 9.11 18.79 17.61
N LYS A 41 9.98 17.96 17.00
CA LYS A 41 11.43 18.02 17.20
C LYS A 41 11.98 19.43 16.92
N ARG A 42 11.56 20.06 15.82
CA ARG A 42 11.96 21.45 15.51
C ARG A 42 11.50 22.42 16.58
N LEU A 43 10.26 22.30 17.06
CA LEU A 43 9.74 23.14 18.15
C LEU A 43 10.55 22.95 19.45
N ILE A 44 11.00 21.72 19.75
CA ILE A 44 11.86 21.42 20.89
C ILE A 44 13.23 22.08 20.74
N ILE A 45 13.84 21.98 19.55
CA ILE A 45 15.16 22.60 19.26
C ILE A 45 15.11 24.11 19.46
N VAL A 46 14.04 24.77 19.00
CA VAL A 46 13.88 26.22 19.17
C VAL A 46 13.28 26.62 20.52
N LYS A 47 13.06 25.66 21.43
CA LYS A 47 12.43 25.83 22.75
C LYS A 47 11.09 26.60 22.70
N HIS A 48 10.27 26.33 21.69
CA HIS A 48 9.00 27.03 21.50
C HIS A 48 7.97 26.58 22.57
N PRO A 49 7.22 27.48 23.22
CA PRO A 49 6.27 27.14 24.30
C PRO A 49 5.20 26.09 23.94
N GLN A 50 4.89 25.93 22.65
CA GLN A 50 3.86 25.00 22.20
C GLN A 50 4.24 23.53 22.28
N VAL A 51 5.49 23.21 22.62
CA VAL A 51 5.86 21.83 22.97
C VAL A 51 5.12 21.33 24.21
N PHE A 52 4.65 22.25 25.07
CA PHE A 52 3.88 21.93 26.28
C PHE A 52 2.37 21.75 26.01
N GLU A 53 1.90 22.07 24.80
CA GLU A 53 0.48 21.92 24.46
C GLU A 53 0.12 20.46 24.19
N HIS A 54 -1.18 20.14 24.36
CA HIS A 54 -1.70 18.79 24.21
C HIS A 54 -1.33 18.15 22.86
N ALA A 55 -1.42 18.89 21.75
CA ALA A 55 -1.13 18.34 20.42
C ALA A 55 0.31 17.81 20.30
N SER A 56 1.28 18.57 20.79
CA SER A 56 2.69 18.18 20.77
C SER A 56 2.96 16.96 21.64
N LEU A 57 2.41 16.92 22.86
CA LEU A 57 2.56 15.80 23.79
C LEU A 57 1.87 14.52 23.30
N ASP A 58 0.69 14.66 22.69
CA ASP A 58 -0.09 13.55 22.13
C ASP A 58 0.62 12.93 20.91
N ILE A 59 1.30 13.74 20.09
CA ILE A 59 2.17 13.24 19.00
C ILE A 59 3.37 12.47 19.55
N LEU A 60 4.02 12.98 20.60
CA LEU A 60 5.16 12.30 21.24
C LEU A 60 4.74 10.96 21.87
N HIS A 61 3.55 10.91 22.49
CA HIS A 61 2.95 9.69 23.04
C HIS A 61 2.67 8.61 21.98
N LYS A 62 2.36 9.03 20.74
CA LYS A 62 2.04 8.11 19.64
C LYS A 62 3.25 7.45 18.99
N LEU A 63 4.45 7.98 19.22
CA LEU A 63 5.69 7.52 18.59
C LEU A 63 6.22 6.16 19.10
N PRO A 64 6.19 5.82 20.40
CA PRO A 64 6.87 4.61 20.92
C PRO A 64 6.20 3.26 20.62
N VAL A 65 4.90 3.25 20.31
CA VAL A 65 4.04 2.04 20.36
C VAL A 65 4.03 1.20 19.05
N ARG A 66 4.89 1.53 18.08
CA ARG A 66 4.92 0.82 16.80
C ARG A 66 5.99 -0.28 16.79
N GLU A 67 5.81 -1.35 17.58
CA GLU A 67 6.70 -2.52 17.63
C GLU A 67 6.91 -3.20 16.26
N ASP A 68 5.92 -3.12 15.38
CA ASP A 68 5.99 -3.76 14.05
C ASP A 68 6.73 -2.90 13.00
N ALA A 69 7.06 -1.64 13.31
CA ALA A 69 7.73 -0.71 12.39
C ALA A 69 9.21 -0.45 12.73
N TYR A 70 9.78 -1.19 13.69
CA TYR A 70 11.18 -1.05 14.11
C TYR A 70 12.22 -1.49 13.04
N ASN A 71 11.79 -1.88 11.84
CA ASN A 71 12.68 -2.18 10.71
C ASN A 71 13.02 -0.95 9.85
N GLU A 72 12.41 0.22 10.06
CA GLU A 72 12.84 1.46 9.40
C GLU A 72 13.90 2.20 10.23
N ALA A 73 15.18 2.04 9.86
CA ALA A 73 16.32 2.73 10.49
C ALA A 73 16.10 4.26 10.75
N PRO A 74 15.43 5.03 9.87
CA PRO A 74 15.20 6.46 10.11
C PRO A 74 14.27 6.80 11.28
N LEU A 75 13.27 5.95 11.58
CA LEU A 75 12.34 6.18 12.70
C LEU A 75 13.01 5.92 14.05
N LYS A 76 13.90 4.92 14.10
CA LYS A 76 14.72 4.64 15.27
C LYS A 76 15.62 5.80 15.63
N GLN A 77 16.28 6.40 14.63
CA GLN A 77 17.13 7.57 14.85
C GLN A 77 16.32 8.78 15.36
N LEU A 78 15.16 9.07 14.74
CA LEU A 78 14.29 10.15 15.20
C LEU A 78 13.85 9.98 16.66
N LYS A 79 13.50 8.76 17.07
CA LYS A 79 13.15 8.46 18.47
C LYS A 79 14.32 8.74 19.42
N MET A 80 15.54 8.32 19.05
CA MET A 80 16.74 8.56 19.86
C MET A 80 17.02 10.05 20.01
N ASP A 81 16.96 10.81 18.91
CA ASP A 81 17.17 12.26 18.93
C ASP A 81 16.14 12.98 19.80
N LEU A 82 14.86 12.62 19.68
CA LEU A 82 13.79 13.19 20.49
C LEU A 82 13.95 12.85 21.98
N ALA A 83 14.31 11.61 22.29
CA ALA A 83 14.57 11.18 23.67
C ALA A 83 15.72 11.96 24.29
N GLU A 84 16.83 12.14 23.57
CA GLU A 84 17.96 12.94 24.02
C GLU A 84 17.56 14.41 24.26
N LEU A 85 16.85 15.03 23.31
CA LEU A 85 16.40 16.42 23.42
C LEU A 85 15.44 16.63 24.60
N ILE A 86 14.49 15.71 24.81
CA ILE A 86 13.52 15.79 25.91
C ILE A 86 14.22 15.58 27.25
N GLN A 87 15.10 14.58 27.37
CA GLN A 87 15.81 14.27 28.61
C GLN A 87 16.77 15.39 29.03
N ASN A 88 17.35 16.10 28.06
CA ASN A 88 18.20 17.27 28.30
C ASN A 88 17.41 18.56 28.63
N TRP A 89 16.07 18.51 28.58
CA TRP A 89 15.20 19.63 28.94
C TRP A 89 14.28 19.26 30.13
N PRO A 90 14.68 19.55 31.37
CA PRO A 90 13.98 19.08 32.58
C PRO A 90 12.49 19.40 32.62
N GLU A 91 12.08 20.61 32.24
CA GLU A 91 10.67 21.02 32.23
C GLU A 91 9.84 20.16 31.28
N LEU A 92 10.35 19.94 30.05
CA LEU A 92 9.66 19.11 29.06
C LEU A 92 9.64 17.64 29.48
N ASN A 93 10.76 17.10 29.96
CA ASN A 93 10.87 15.73 30.48
C ASN A 93 9.80 15.44 31.55
N ARG A 94 9.60 16.38 32.49
CA ARG A 94 8.63 16.28 33.57
C ARG A 94 7.19 16.35 33.06
N VAL A 95 6.90 17.27 32.14
CA VAL A 95 5.56 17.41 31.54
C VAL A 95 5.20 16.17 30.72
N SER A 96 6.14 15.66 29.92
CA SER A 96 5.95 14.43 29.14
C SER A 96 5.67 13.22 30.04
N PHE A 97 6.39 13.06 31.15
CA PHE A 97 6.14 11.98 32.10
C PHE A 97 4.71 12.00 32.66
N TRP A 98 4.24 13.16 33.14
CA TRP A 98 2.91 13.26 33.72
C TRP A 98 1.79 13.18 32.68
N PHE A 99 2.07 13.60 31.44
CA PHE A 99 1.16 13.37 30.31
C PHE A 99 0.97 11.87 30.05
N GLU A 100 2.06 11.10 30.02
CA GLU A 100 1.99 9.64 29.90
C GLU A 100 1.23 9.00 31.05
N ALA A 101 1.51 9.39 32.31
CA ALA A 101 0.77 8.87 33.46
C ALA A 101 -0.75 9.10 33.33
N LYS A 102 -1.16 10.26 32.82
CA LYS A 102 -2.58 10.57 32.56
C LYS A 102 -3.18 9.67 31.47
N LYS A 103 -2.45 9.42 30.38
CA LYS A 103 -2.88 8.51 29.30
C LYS A 103 -2.96 7.07 29.79
N THR A 104 -1.97 6.60 30.55
CA THR A 104 -1.96 5.27 31.14
C THR A 104 -3.16 5.03 32.05
N ARG A 105 -3.49 6.02 32.90
CA ARG A 105 -4.67 5.97 33.77
C ARG A 105 -5.99 5.87 33.00
N ALA A 106 -6.09 6.52 31.84
CA ALA A 106 -7.29 6.46 31.01
C ALA A 106 -7.46 5.12 30.26
N PHE A 107 -6.38 4.35 30.11
CA PHE A 107 -6.39 3.09 29.35
C PHE A 107 -6.63 1.85 30.22
N PHE A 108 -6.24 1.87 31.50
CA PHE A 108 -6.39 0.74 32.41
C PHE A 108 -7.48 0.97 33.46
N ASP A 109 -8.33 -0.03 33.68
CA ASP A 109 -9.34 -0.05 34.75
C ASP A 109 -8.75 -0.29 36.16
N ARG A 110 -7.43 -0.11 36.34
CA ARG A 110 -6.72 -0.32 37.61
C ARG A 110 -6.04 0.96 38.08
N PRO A 111 -5.96 1.21 39.40
CA PRO A 111 -5.30 2.41 39.91
C PRO A 111 -3.81 2.43 39.54
N LEU A 112 -3.39 3.55 38.96
CA LEU A 112 -2.01 3.80 38.54
C LEU A 112 -1.26 4.44 39.71
N ILE A 113 -0.51 3.62 40.45
CA ILE A 113 0.12 4.02 41.71
C ILE A 113 1.64 3.86 41.72
N SER A 114 2.23 3.35 40.62
CA SER A 114 3.66 3.04 40.57
C SER A 114 4.35 3.58 39.32
N TYR A 115 5.54 4.12 39.50
CA TYR A 115 6.41 4.64 38.45
C TYR A 115 6.69 3.64 37.32
N TRP A 116 6.88 2.35 37.63
CA TRP A 116 7.11 1.32 36.62
C TRP A 116 5.89 1.03 35.75
N GLN A 117 4.67 1.29 36.22
CA GLN A 117 3.46 1.14 35.41
C GLN A 117 3.40 2.18 34.30
N VAL A 118 4.03 3.35 34.49
CA VAL A 118 4.19 4.39 33.45
C VAL A 118 5.36 4.04 32.51
N LEU A 119 6.41 3.38 33.02
CA LEU A 119 7.57 2.94 32.22
C LEU A 119 7.26 1.81 31.22
N ALA A 120 6.16 1.06 31.41
CA ALA A 120 5.82 -0.09 30.57
C ALA A 120 5.56 0.23 29.08
N PHE A 121 5.55 1.51 28.70
CA PHE A 121 5.22 1.99 27.35
C PHE A 121 6.40 2.68 26.62
N ASP A 122 7.64 2.47 27.09
CA ASP A 122 8.89 2.93 26.44
C ASP A 122 8.89 4.43 26.05
N GLY A 123 8.55 5.27 27.04
CA GLY A 123 8.46 6.73 26.87
C GLY A 123 9.79 7.43 26.55
N LEU A 124 9.72 8.62 25.97
CA LEU A 124 10.90 9.43 25.59
C LEU A 124 11.62 10.09 26.79
N TRP A 125 10.98 10.07 27.96
CA TRP A 125 11.45 10.71 29.19
C TRP A 125 12.29 9.74 30.04
N ARG A 126 13.19 10.30 30.86
CA ARG A 126 13.99 9.53 31.81
C ARG A 126 14.36 10.37 33.02
N PHE A 127 14.31 9.78 34.20
CA PHE A 127 14.78 10.40 35.43
C PHE A 127 16.11 9.79 35.88
N THR A 128 16.99 10.67 36.35
CA THR A 128 18.32 10.34 36.86
C THR A 128 18.39 10.60 38.37
N GLN A 129 19.54 10.34 38.98
CA GLN A 129 19.73 10.58 40.41
C GLN A 129 19.55 12.05 40.78
N ASP A 130 19.86 12.97 39.87
CA ASP A 130 19.73 14.42 40.07
C ASP A 130 18.27 14.87 40.20
N ASP A 131 17.32 14.06 39.73
CA ASP A 131 15.88 14.33 39.83
C ASP A 131 15.26 13.90 41.16
N PHE A 132 16.05 13.32 42.08
CA PHE A 132 15.55 12.90 43.39
C PHE A 132 14.88 14.03 44.19
N PRO A 133 15.42 15.27 44.26
CA PRO A 133 14.75 16.38 44.93
C PRO A 133 13.39 16.71 44.31
N TYR A 134 13.29 16.67 42.98
CA TYR A 134 12.02 16.88 42.28
C TYR A 134 11.01 15.77 42.60
N ALA A 135 11.45 14.51 42.59
CA ALA A 135 10.58 13.39 42.93
C ALA A 135 10.00 13.51 44.35
N ILE A 136 10.82 13.95 45.32
CA ILE A 136 10.39 14.25 46.69
C ILE A 136 9.38 15.38 46.71
N GLU A 137 9.65 16.49 46.03
CA GLU A 137 8.76 17.64 45.97
C GLU A 137 7.37 17.25 45.42
N GLN A 138 7.30 16.38 44.41
CA GLN A 138 6.05 15.91 43.84
C GLN A 138 5.23 15.02 44.79
N ILE A 139 5.84 14.37 45.79
CA ILE A 139 5.10 13.64 46.83
C ILE A 139 4.25 14.61 47.66
N ALA A 140 4.79 15.79 47.96
CA ALA A 140 4.09 16.81 48.72
C ALA A 140 3.06 17.58 47.87
N LEU A 141 3.46 18.02 46.67
CA LEU A 141 2.72 18.97 45.84
C LEU A 141 1.52 18.39 45.07
N ARG A 142 1.47 17.08 44.79
CA ARG A 142 0.40 16.49 43.97
C ARG A 142 -0.92 16.42 44.73
N ASP A 143 -2.05 16.64 44.06
CA ASP A 143 -3.37 16.58 44.73
C ASP A 143 -3.88 15.14 44.89
N PHE A 144 -3.67 14.30 43.88
CA PHE A 144 -4.17 12.92 43.87
C PHE A 144 -3.23 11.97 44.62
N ILE A 145 -3.79 11.14 45.51
CA ILE A 145 -3.02 10.15 46.27
C ILE A 145 -2.28 9.15 45.38
N ASP A 146 -2.86 8.80 44.23
CA ASP A 146 -2.24 7.94 43.22
C ASP A 146 -0.99 8.59 42.61
N ASP A 147 -1.05 9.89 42.28
CA ASP A 147 0.11 10.64 41.77
C ASP A 147 1.20 10.77 42.85
N LYS A 148 0.82 10.96 44.13
CA LYS A 148 1.79 10.94 45.25
C LYS A 148 2.48 9.57 45.36
N GLN A 149 1.77 8.47 45.15
CA GLN A 149 2.34 7.13 45.14
C GLN A 149 3.25 6.89 43.92
N ILE A 150 2.91 7.42 42.74
CA ILE A 150 3.79 7.43 41.57
C ILE A 150 5.09 8.19 41.89
N ALA A 151 4.99 9.38 42.48
CA ALA A 151 6.15 10.18 42.88
C ALA A 151 7.02 9.48 43.93
N LEU A 152 6.39 8.82 44.91
CA LEU A 152 7.07 8.04 45.94
C LEU A 152 7.85 6.85 45.35
N THR A 153 7.20 6.09 44.45
CA THR A 153 7.85 4.94 43.79
C THR A 153 8.97 5.39 42.84
N MET A 154 8.82 6.54 42.17
CA MET A 154 9.88 7.17 41.39
C MET A 154 11.07 7.54 42.27
N ALA A 155 10.84 8.26 43.38
CA ALA A 155 11.90 8.65 44.31
C ALA A 155 12.61 7.44 44.93
N PHE A 156 11.87 6.35 45.21
CA PHE A 156 12.43 5.11 45.72
C PHE A 156 13.31 4.38 44.69
N GLU A 157 12.93 4.35 43.42
CA GLU A 157 13.76 3.79 42.35
C GLU A 157 15.05 4.60 42.12
N LEU A 158 14.98 5.93 42.21
CA LEU A 158 16.17 6.79 42.16
C LEU A 158 17.09 6.53 43.36
N TYR A 159 16.53 6.41 44.56
CA TYR A 159 17.26 6.01 45.77
C TYR A 159 17.98 4.65 45.62
N LYS A 160 17.32 3.65 45.02
CA LYS A 160 17.95 2.36 44.74
C LYS A 160 19.10 2.49 43.74
N LYS A 161 18.92 3.24 42.65
CA LYS A 161 19.95 3.47 41.62
C LYS A 161 21.15 4.25 42.17
N ALA A 162 20.94 5.14 43.13
CA ALA A 162 21.98 5.92 43.81
C ALA A 162 22.79 5.13 44.86
N GLY A 163 22.59 3.81 44.97
CA GLY A 163 23.32 2.99 45.94
C GLY A 163 22.76 3.09 47.37
N ARG A 164 21.49 3.47 47.53
CA ARG A 164 20.76 3.51 48.81
C ARG A 164 21.37 4.43 49.88
N PRO A 165 21.63 5.72 49.58
CA PRO A 165 22.22 6.64 50.55
C PRO A 165 21.28 6.90 51.74
N ARG A 166 21.81 6.79 52.95
CA ARG A 166 21.04 6.94 54.20
C ARG A 166 20.26 8.26 54.26
N ALA A 167 20.86 9.36 53.81
CA ALA A 167 20.24 10.68 53.80
C ALA A 167 18.93 10.73 52.99
N TRP A 168 18.89 10.04 51.84
CA TRP A 168 17.70 10.00 50.98
C TRP A 168 16.61 9.13 51.58
N ARG A 169 16.99 8.03 52.26
CA ARG A 169 16.04 7.19 52.99
C ARG A 169 15.35 7.95 54.12
N GLU A 170 16.10 8.72 54.92
CA GLU A 170 15.51 9.54 55.99
C GLU A 170 14.62 10.65 55.42
N ARG A 171 15.01 11.24 54.27
CA ARG A 171 14.18 12.22 53.56
C ARG A 171 12.87 11.59 53.06
N LEU A 172 12.90 10.41 52.45
CA LEU A 172 11.69 9.67 52.06
C LEU A 172 10.77 9.40 53.25
N LYS A 173 11.32 8.97 54.39
CA LYS A 173 10.53 8.72 55.61
C LYS A 173 9.87 9.99 56.15
N LYS A 174 10.60 11.11 56.14
CA LYS A 174 10.07 12.40 56.60
C LYS A 174 8.89 12.87 55.76
N GLU A 175 8.99 12.74 54.44
CA GLU A 175 7.99 13.26 53.50
C GLU A 175 6.69 12.44 53.48
N VAL A 176 6.74 11.16 53.88
CA VAL A 176 5.54 10.31 53.97
C VAL A 176 4.97 10.22 55.38
N ALA A 177 5.63 10.81 56.39
CA ALA A 177 5.27 10.64 57.80
C ALA A 177 3.83 11.10 58.12
N ASP A 178 3.37 12.16 57.44
CA ASP A 178 2.06 12.76 57.66
C ASP A 178 0.94 12.10 56.81
N ASN A 179 1.24 10.98 56.11
CA ASN A 179 0.27 10.26 55.28
C ASN A 179 0.40 8.74 55.42
N ASP A 180 -0.55 8.12 56.12
CA ASP A 180 -0.55 6.68 56.42
C ASP A 180 -0.46 5.79 55.18
N VAL A 181 -1.12 6.16 54.06
CA VAL A 181 -1.10 5.39 52.81
C VAL A 181 0.31 5.39 52.20
N LEU A 182 0.96 6.55 52.16
CA LEU A 182 2.31 6.69 51.65
C LEU A 182 3.36 6.05 52.58
N ALA A 183 3.16 6.14 53.90
CA ALA A 183 4.01 5.49 54.89
C ALA A 183 3.97 3.96 54.76
N GLN A 184 2.77 3.37 54.64
CA GLN A 184 2.60 1.94 54.39
C GLN A 184 3.21 1.51 53.05
N ARG A 185 3.03 2.32 52.00
CA ARG A 185 3.63 2.06 50.69
C ARG A 185 5.16 2.06 50.76
N LEU A 186 5.78 3.07 51.40
CA LEU A 186 7.23 3.12 51.58
C LEU A 186 7.74 1.93 52.41
N HIS A 187 7.00 1.53 53.46
CA HIS A 187 7.32 0.34 54.25
C HIS A 187 7.34 -0.94 53.39
N SER A 188 6.33 -1.13 52.54
CA SER A 188 6.28 -2.29 51.61
C SER A 188 7.42 -2.30 50.58
N LEU A 189 7.89 -1.13 50.15
CA LEU A 189 9.01 -1.00 49.23
C LEU A 189 10.37 -1.29 49.89
N LEU A 190 10.52 -0.87 51.16
CA LEU A 190 11.70 -1.16 51.98
C LEU A 190 11.77 -2.63 52.43
N HIS A 191 10.62 -3.28 52.55
CA HIS A 191 10.45 -4.68 52.94
C HIS A 191 9.64 -5.43 51.88
N PRO A 192 10.24 -5.72 50.70
CA PRO A 192 9.51 -6.40 49.63
C PRO A 192 9.00 -7.76 50.12
N PRO A 193 7.73 -8.13 49.85
CA PRO A 193 7.25 -9.47 50.15
C PRO A 193 8.07 -10.52 49.39
N VAL A 194 8.14 -11.74 49.93
CA VAL A 194 8.81 -12.88 49.27
C VAL A 194 8.22 -13.04 47.87
N GLN A 195 9.06 -12.99 46.83
CA GLN A 195 8.64 -13.03 45.42
C GLN A 195 7.59 -14.12 45.17
N ASN A 196 6.43 -13.73 44.64
CA ASN A 196 5.39 -14.65 44.18
C ASN A 196 5.92 -15.54 43.05
N GLU A 197 5.41 -16.76 42.94
CA GLU A 197 5.85 -17.78 42.00
C GLU A 197 5.86 -17.28 40.54
N GLN A 198 4.83 -16.54 40.14
CA GLN A 198 4.70 -15.91 38.82
C GLN A 198 5.84 -14.93 38.48
N GLU A 199 6.36 -14.16 39.44
CA GLU A 199 7.48 -13.23 39.19
C GLU A 199 8.82 -13.97 39.03
N ARG A 200 8.97 -15.13 39.67
CA ARG A 200 10.16 -15.99 39.48
C ARG A 200 10.13 -16.66 38.12
N GLU A 201 8.97 -17.16 37.71
CA GLU A 201 8.75 -17.76 36.39
C GLU A 201 9.01 -16.75 35.26
N TRP A 202 8.47 -15.54 35.36
CA TRP A 202 8.69 -14.47 34.38
C TRP A 202 10.18 -14.13 34.22
N LYS A 203 10.91 -13.92 35.32
CA LYS A 203 12.36 -13.65 35.28
C LYS A 203 13.16 -14.82 34.74
N ALA A 204 12.76 -16.05 35.03
CA ALA A 204 13.40 -17.24 34.47
C ALA A 204 13.18 -17.33 32.95
N GLN A 205 12.00 -16.97 32.47
CA GLN A 205 11.67 -16.90 31.04
C GLN A 205 12.45 -15.78 30.33
N GLU A 206 12.48 -14.56 30.88
CA GLU A 206 13.29 -13.45 30.34
C GLU A 206 14.78 -13.82 30.28
N ALA A 207 15.33 -14.41 31.35
CA ALA A 207 16.72 -14.85 31.38
C ALA A 207 16.99 -15.95 30.35
N LYS A 208 16.03 -16.86 30.12
CA LYS A 208 16.10 -17.89 29.09
C LYS A 208 16.09 -17.27 27.69
N TRP A 209 15.18 -16.35 27.39
CA TRP A 209 15.13 -15.65 26.10
C TRP A 209 16.38 -14.79 25.85
N ALA A 210 16.87 -14.07 26.86
CA ALA A 210 18.11 -13.30 26.77
C ALA A 210 19.32 -14.21 26.48
N ARG A 211 19.42 -15.37 27.13
CA ARG A 211 20.46 -16.38 26.85
C ARG A 211 20.32 -16.93 25.43
N GLN A 212 19.11 -17.28 25.00
CA GLN A 212 18.85 -17.81 23.65
C GLN A 212 19.20 -16.77 22.57
N SER A 213 18.79 -15.52 22.74
CA SER A 213 19.12 -14.41 21.84
C SER A 213 20.64 -14.16 21.77
N LYS A 214 21.33 -14.17 22.92
CA LYS A 214 22.80 -14.02 22.96
C LYS A 214 23.51 -15.17 22.25
N VAL A 215 23.05 -16.42 22.45
CA VAL A 215 23.60 -17.59 21.76
C VAL A 215 23.34 -17.52 20.26
N ALA A 216 22.11 -17.17 19.84
CA ALA A 216 21.75 -17.01 18.43
C ALA A 216 22.64 -15.94 17.76
N ARG A 217 22.77 -14.77 18.38
CA ARG A 217 23.64 -13.70 17.90
C ARG A 217 25.10 -14.14 17.79
N SER A 218 25.63 -14.84 18.79
CA SER A 218 27.01 -15.35 18.74
C SER A 218 27.25 -16.39 17.64
N LYS A 219 26.24 -17.23 17.36
CA LYS A 219 26.28 -18.22 16.28
C LYS A 219 26.24 -17.54 14.91
N GLU A 220 25.41 -16.52 14.76
CA GLU A 220 25.30 -15.72 13.55
C GLU A 220 26.57 -14.92 13.27
N GLU A 221 27.15 -14.27 14.30
CA GLU A 221 28.43 -13.56 14.21
C GLU A 221 29.59 -14.51 13.87
N ARG A 222 29.55 -15.76 14.36
CA ARG A 222 30.52 -16.79 13.97
C ARG A 222 30.33 -17.22 12.52
N LYS A 223 29.10 -17.57 12.12
CA LYS A 223 28.76 -17.93 10.74
C LYS A 223 29.20 -16.83 9.77
N ARG A 224 28.92 -15.56 10.08
CA ARG A 224 29.32 -14.40 9.28
C ARG A 224 30.83 -14.28 9.13
N ARG A 225 31.59 -14.50 10.21
CA ARG A 225 33.07 -14.52 10.16
C ARG A 225 33.59 -15.68 9.32
N ASP A 226 33.07 -16.89 9.53
CA ASP A 226 33.51 -18.09 8.82
C ASP A 226 33.27 -17.95 7.31
N TRP A 227 32.09 -17.44 6.91
CA TRP A 227 31.77 -17.13 5.51
C TRP A 227 32.65 -16.02 4.93
N LYS A 228 32.91 -14.95 5.69
CA LYS A 228 33.81 -13.88 5.24
C LYS A 228 35.20 -14.42 4.93
N THR A 229 35.78 -15.22 5.82
CA THR A 229 37.08 -15.85 5.59
C THR A 229 37.03 -16.78 4.38
N HIS A 230 36.04 -17.66 4.31
CA HIS A 230 35.88 -18.61 3.21
C HIS A 230 35.77 -17.93 1.83
N LEU A 231 34.98 -16.86 1.72
CA LEU A 231 34.78 -16.11 0.49
C LEU A 231 36.02 -15.32 0.07
N THR A 232 36.71 -14.71 1.04
CA THR A 232 37.88 -13.86 0.75
C THR A 232 39.10 -14.71 0.36
N ASP A 233 39.33 -15.85 1.04
CA ASP A 233 40.52 -16.68 0.84
C ASP A 233 40.45 -17.55 -0.43
N HIS A 234 39.27 -17.75 -1.00
CA HIS A 234 39.04 -18.68 -2.11
C HIS A 234 38.33 -18.05 -3.33
N VAL A 235 38.24 -16.71 -3.38
CA VAL A 235 37.52 -16.00 -4.46
C VAL A 235 37.99 -16.41 -5.86
N ASP A 236 39.29 -16.57 -6.09
CA ASP A 236 39.85 -16.93 -7.40
C ASP A 236 39.37 -18.32 -7.87
N ARG A 237 39.27 -19.27 -6.92
CA ARG A 237 38.73 -20.60 -7.18
C ARG A 237 37.25 -20.52 -7.56
N PHE A 238 36.46 -19.68 -6.89
CA PHE A 238 35.05 -19.50 -7.22
C PHE A 238 34.85 -18.84 -8.57
N ILE A 239 35.70 -17.88 -8.94
CA ILE A 239 35.72 -17.29 -10.29
C ILE A 239 36.01 -18.37 -11.34
N GLN A 240 36.98 -19.25 -11.11
CA GLN A 240 37.26 -20.37 -12.01
C GLN A 240 36.06 -21.31 -12.14
N GLN A 241 35.47 -21.74 -11.01
CA GLN A 241 34.32 -22.64 -10.99
C GLN A 241 33.09 -22.04 -11.69
N MET A 242 32.86 -20.73 -11.52
CA MET A 242 31.82 -19.99 -12.23
C MET A 242 32.02 -20.03 -13.74
N ASN A 243 33.26 -19.93 -14.23
CA ASN A 243 33.56 -20.02 -15.66
C ASN A 243 33.36 -21.44 -16.21
N GLU A 244 33.62 -22.46 -15.39
CA GLU A 244 33.42 -23.88 -15.75
C GLU A 244 31.92 -24.28 -15.72
N THR A 245 31.14 -23.72 -14.80
CA THR A 245 29.73 -24.11 -14.54
C THR A 245 28.79 -22.91 -14.34
N PRO A 246 28.64 -22.02 -15.35
CA PRO A 246 28.05 -20.69 -15.16
C PRO A 246 26.54 -20.67 -14.85
N GLY A 247 25.81 -21.78 -15.01
CA GLY A 247 24.36 -21.88 -14.75
C GLY A 247 23.97 -22.55 -13.43
N VAL A 248 24.95 -22.84 -12.56
CA VAL A 248 24.74 -23.54 -11.28
C VAL A 248 24.72 -22.54 -10.13
N LEU A 249 23.67 -22.57 -9.32
CA LEU A 249 23.57 -21.73 -8.13
C LEU A 249 24.41 -22.37 -7.02
N THR A 250 25.60 -21.85 -6.79
CA THR A 250 26.49 -22.33 -5.73
C THR A 250 26.10 -21.73 -4.37
N ASP A 251 26.51 -22.38 -3.29
CA ASP A 251 26.22 -21.92 -1.92
C ASP A 251 26.84 -20.54 -1.65
N GLU A 252 28.01 -20.25 -2.23
CA GLU A 252 28.71 -18.97 -2.11
C GLU A 252 27.92 -17.84 -2.78
N LEU A 253 27.44 -18.08 -4.01
CA LEU A 253 26.64 -17.11 -4.75
C LEU A 253 25.31 -16.87 -4.03
N PHE A 254 24.67 -17.95 -3.55
CA PHE A 254 23.42 -17.85 -2.81
C PHE A 254 23.59 -17.11 -1.47
N TYR A 255 24.67 -17.37 -0.73
CA TYR A 255 24.96 -16.66 0.51
C TYR A 255 25.16 -15.15 0.31
N LEU A 256 25.92 -14.77 -0.73
CA LEU A 256 26.10 -13.35 -1.09
C LEU A 256 24.77 -12.70 -1.51
N PHE A 257 23.91 -13.43 -2.21
CA PHE A 257 22.55 -12.99 -2.52
C PHE A 257 21.69 -12.82 -1.25
N GLU A 258 21.72 -13.77 -0.30
CA GLU A 258 21.03 -13.63 0.99
C GLU A 258 21.51 -12.39 1.76
N LYS A 259 22.81 -12.10 1.72
CA LYS A 259 23.40 -10.89 2.33
C LYS A 259 22.91 -9.61 1.68
N MET A 260 22.73 -9.61 0.35
CA MET A 260 22.12 -8.47 -0.35
C MET A 260 20.66 -8.26 0.03
N CYS A 261 19.93 -9.34 0.35
CA CYS A 261 18.52 -9.30 0.77
C CYS A 261 18.32 -8.98 2.27
N GLU A 262 19.37 -9.04 3.09
CA GLU A 262 19.26 -8.89 4.54
C GLU A 262 18.66 -7.52 4.93
N GLY A 263 17.54 -7.56 5.67
CA GLY A 263 16.81 -6.36 6.11
C GLY A 263 16.03 -5.66 5.00
N ARG A 264 15.74 -6.34 3.87
CA ARG A 264 15.04 -5.77 2.71
C ARG A 264 13.94 -6.68 2.19
N GLU A 265 12.97 -6.06 1.53
CA GLU A 265 12.02 -6.78 0.68
C GLU A 265 12.69 -7.11 -0.66
N LEU A 266 12.36 -8.27 -1.25
CA LEU A 266 12.90 -8.70 -2.56
C LEU A 266 12.61 -7.70 -3.69
N THR A 267 11.60 -6.86 -3.51
CA THR A 267 11.17 -5.80 -4.42
C THR A 267 12.04 -4.55 -4.32
N ASP A 268 12.93 -4.43 -3.33
CA ASP A 268 13.80 -3.26 -3.14
C ASP A 268 14.77 -3.14 -4.33
N PRO A 269 14.70 -2.07 -5.15
CA PRO A 269 15.57 -1.88 -6.31
C PRO A 269 17.07 -1.93 -5.96
N ARG A 270 17.41 -1.68 -4.70
CA ARG A 270 18.78 -1.71 -4.19
C ARG A 270 19.38 -3.12 -4.10
N ILE A 271 18.56 -4.17 -3.99
CA ILE A 271 19.05 -5.56 -4.08
C ILE A 271 19.62 -5.81 -5.48
N LYS A 272 19.02 -5.18 -6.48
CA LYS A 272 19.33 -5.39 -7.89
C LYS A 272 20.54 -4.60 -8.35
N ASN A 273 20.74 -3.38 -7.86
CA ASN A 273 21.77 -2.48 -8.40
C ASN A 273 22.96 -2.24 -7.46
N ASP A 274 22.83 -2.40 -6.14
CA ASP A 274 23.86 -1.94 -5.18
C ASP A 274 24.89 -3.03 -4.79
N TRP A 275 25.36 -3.86 -5.72
CA TRP A 275 26.28 -4.97 -5.42
C TRP A 275 27.59 -4.51 -4.75
N TRP A 276 28.00 -3.25 -4.96
CA TRP A 276 29.14 -2.63 -4.28
C TRP A 276 28.99 -2.57 -2.75
N ARG A 277 27.78 -2.80 -2.19
CA ARG A 277 27.58 -2.93 -0.74
C ARG A 277 28.26 -4.14 -0.12
N LEU A 278 28.66 -5.12 -0.91
CA LEU A 278 29.45 -6.23 -0.42
C LEU A 278 30.90 -5.82 -0.15
N ILE A 279 31.38 -4.70 -0.71
CA ILE A 279 32.78 -4.25 -0.61
C ILE A 279 33.21 -3.98 0.85
N PRO A 280 32.48 -3.23 1.69
CA PRO A 280 32.92 -2.95 3.06
C PRO A 280 33.09 -4.20 3.92
N GLU A 281 32.35 -5.27 3.62
CA GLU A 281 32.39 -6.51 4.40
C GLU A 281 33.34 -7.55 3.81
N PHE A 282 33.26 -7.80 2.50
CA PHE A 282 33.93 -8.91 1.82
C PHE A 282 35.06 -8.48 0.89
N GLY A 283 35.25 -7.17 0.66
CA GLY A 283 36.25 -6.63 -0.25
C GLY A 283 35.80 -6.58 -1.71
N GLU A 284 36.60 -5.91 -2.54
CA GLU A 284 36.27 -5.66 -3.95
C GLU A 284 36.20 -6.95 -4.77
N SER A 285 37.15 -7.87 -4.61
CA SER A 285 37.19 -9.11 -5.40
C SER A 285 35.93 -9.96 -5.24
N VAL A 286 35.43 -10.10 -4.01
CA VAL A 286 34.22 -10.88 -3.72
C VAL A 286 32.96 -10.17 -4.24
N ALA A 287 32.90 -8.84 -4.12
CA ALA A 287 31.78 -8.06 -4.67
C ALA A 287 31.71 -8.17 -6.20
N HIS A 288 32.85 -8.09 -6.89
CA HIS A 288 32.93 -8.28 -8.34
C HIS A 288 32.63 -9.73 -8.74
N PHE A 289 33.05 -10.72 -7.95
CA PHE A 289 32.63 -12.10 -8.15
C PHE A 289 31.11 -12.22 -8.12
N TYR A 290 30.42 -11.69 -7.11
CA TYR A 290 28.96 -11.70 -7.04
C TYR A 290 28.30 -11.07 -8.28
N ARG A 291 28.75 -9.87 -8.65
CA ARG A 291 28.25 -9.14 -9.83
C ARG A 291 28.41 -9.99 -11.10
N ASN A 292 29.61 -10.51 -11.34
CA ASN A 292 29.89 -11.27 -12.56
C ASN A 292 29.20 -12.64 -12.56
N ALA A 293 29.12 -13.30 -11.41
CA ALA A 293 28.48 -14.61 -11.26
C ALA A 293 26.97 -14.52 -11.46
N THR A 294 26.29 -13.52 -10.89
CA THR A 294 24.86 -13.31 -11.14
C THR A 294 24.58 -12.96 -12.61
N CYS A 295 25.38 -12.09 -13.25
CA CYS A 295 25.28 -11.82 -14.69
C CYS A 295 25.52 -13.07 -15.56
N SER A 296 26.51 -13.89 -15.21
CA SER A 296 26.75 -15.15 -15.92
C SER A 296 25.62 -16.16 -15.68
N PHE A 297 25.06 -16.18 -14.48
CA PHE A 297 24.01 -17.09 -14.07
C PHE A 297 22.75 -16.95 -14.92
N TRP A 298 22.22 -15.74 -15.09
CA TRP A 298 20.99 -15.56 -15.88
C TRP A 298 21.19 -15.98 -17.34
N ARG A 299 22.40 -15.82 -17.88
CA ARG A 299 22.71 -16.24 -19.25
C ARG A 299 22.71 -17.76 -19.41
N ASN A 300 22.92 -18.53 -18.35
CA ASN A 300 23.15 -19.97 -18.44
C ASN A 300 22.15 -20.82 -17.66
N HIS A 301 21.31 -20.20 -16.85
CA HIS A 301 20.21 -20.85 -16.15
C HIS A 301 18.89 -20.51 -16.83
N GLU A 302 18.06 -21.52 -17.05
CA GLU A 302 16.73 -21.39 -17.64
C GLU A 302 15.67 -21.59 -16.54
N PRO A 303 14.79 -20.61 -16.28
CA PRO A 303 13.66 -20.80 -15.39
C PRO A 303 12.82 -21.99 -15.83
N ALA A 304 12.38 -22.81 -14.87
CA ALA A 304 11.64 -24.02 -15.16
C ALA A 304 10.33 -23.72 -15.89
N LEU A 305 10.07 -24.51 -16.93
CA LEU A 305 8.77 -24.59 -17.59
C LEU A 305 8.06 -25.88 -17.16
N SER A 306 6.74 -25.90 -17.25
CA SER A 306 5.95 -27.12 -17.24
C SER A 306 6.33 -27.96 -18.47
N PRO A 307 6.00 -29.26 -18.48
CA PRO A 307 6.25 -30.15 -19.63
C PRO A 307 5.69 -29.60 -20.95
N GLU A 308 4.66 -28.76 -20.89
CA GLU A 308 4.00 -28.10 -22.01
C GLU A 308 4.71 -26.81 -22.48
N GLY A 309 5.83 -26.45 -21.86
CA GLY A 309 6.64 -25.28 -22.24
C GLY A 309 6.14 -23.95 -21.66
N ILE A 310 5.42 -23.98 -20.54
CA ILE A 310 4.80 -22.82 -19.88
C ILE A 310 5.47 -22.52 -18.55
N LEU A 311 5.53 -21.27 -18.10
CA LEU A 311 6.14 -20.94 -16.81
C LEU A 311 5.45 -21.61 -15.62
N THR A 312 6.20 -22.37 -14.82
CA THR A 312 5.74 -22.83 -13.51
C THR A 312 5.89 -21.69 -12.50
N TYR A 313 4.80 -21.34 -11.83
CA TYR A 313 4.76 -20.23 -10.86
C TYR A 313 5.35 -20.59 -9.49
N GLU A 314 6.05 -21.71 -9.39
CA GLU A 314 6.74 -22.09 -8.16
C GLU A 314 7.88 -21.11 -7.89
N PHE A 315 7.89 -20.57 -6.68
CA PHE A 315 8.94 -19.66 -6.24
C PHE A 315 10.28 -20.40 -6.23
N SER A 316 11.21 -19.93 -7.07
CA SER A 316 12.54 -20.51 -7.21
C SER A 316 13.59 -19.43 -6.98
N TRP A 317 14.45 -19.66 -5.97
CA TRP A 317 15.60 -18.77 -5.72
C TRP A 317 16.51 -18.61 -6.94
N LYS A 318 16.60 -19.65 -7.77
CA LYS A 318 17.37 -19.59 -9.03
C LYS A 318 16.78 -18.53 -9.98
N THR A 319 15.47 -18.48 -10.12
CA THR A 319 14.80 -17.48 -10.96
C THR A 319 15.02 -16.07 -10.42
N VAL A 320 14.98 -15.88 -9.11
CA VAL A 320 15.24 -14.57 -8.48
C VAL A 320 16.69 -14.12 -8.68
N VAL A 321 17.66 -15.02 -8.48
CA VAL A 321 19.08 -14.71 -8.71
C VAL A 321 19.35 -14.37 -10.17
N GLY A 322 18.73 -15.10 -11.11
CA GLY A 322 18.84 -14.78 -12.53
C GLY A 322 18.20 -13.43 -12.89
N LEU A 323 17.05 -13.08 -12.30
CA LEU A 323 16.45 -11.76 -12.47
C LEU A 323 17.38 -10.64 -11.97
N VAL A 324 18.01 -10.82 -10.81
CA VAL A 324 18.99 -9.85 -10.30
C VAL A 324 20.17 -9.69 -11.25
N GLY A 325 20.76 -10.80 -11.71
CA GLY A 325 21.87 -10.76 -12.66
C GLY A 325 21.54 -10.07 -13.98
N LEU A 326 20.32 -10.28 -14.47
CA LEU A 326 19.79 -9.65 -15.67
C LEU A 326 19.59 -8.14 -15.48
N GLU A 327 19.10 -7.72 -14.32
CA GLU A 327 18.91 -6.30 -13.99
C GLU A 327 20.25 -5.55 -13.85
N ILE A 328 21.25 -6.17 -13.21
CA ILE A 328 22.62 -5.66 -13.13
C ILE A 328 23.17 -5.46 -14.55
N GLU A 329 23.10 -6.49 -15.39
CA GLU A 329 23.67 -6.42 -16.73
C GLU A 329 22.98 -5.36 -17.59
N ALA A 330 21.65 -5.27 -17.50
CA ALA A 330 20.84 -4.33 -18.26
C ALA A 330 20.99 -2.87 -17.79
N SER A 331 21.29 -2.64 -16.52
CA SER A 331 21.51 -1.30 -15.95
C SER A 331 22.92 -0.77 -16.26
N GLU A 332 23.93 -1.63 -16.23
CA GLU A 332 25.33 -1.24 -16.44
C GLU A 332 25.74 -1.22 -17.92
N THR A 333 25.03 -1.95 -18.79
CA THR A 333 25.36 -2.02 -20.21
C THR A 333 24.54 -1.02 -21.03
N ALA A 334 25.21 0.00 -21.58
CA ALA A 334 24.59 0.91 -22.53
C ALA A 334 24.08 0.14 -23.77
N ASN A 335 22.82 0.39 -24.15
CA ASN A 335 22.14 -0.34 -25.23
C ASN A 335 22.22 -1.88 -25.07
N TRP A 336 22.08 -2.37 -23.84
CA TRP A 336 22.16 -3.79 -23.48
C TRP A 336 21.52 -4.78 -24.48
N PRO A 337 20.30 -4.56 -25.01
CA PRO A 337 19.67 -5.51 -25.94
C PRO A 337 20.48 -5.78 -27.21
N ALA A 338 21.31 -4.83 -27.67
CA ALA A 338 22.13 -5.01 -28.87
C ALA A 338 23.19 -6.11 -28.72
N ASN A 339 23.53 -6.50 -27.50
CA ASN A 339 24.52 -7.54 -27.20
C ASN A 339 23.89 -8.94 -27.04
N LEU A 340 22.61 -9.09 -27.36
CA LEU A 340 21.87 -10.35 -27.21
C LEU A 340 21.65 -11.04 -28.54
N THR A 341 21.71 -12.37 -28.51
CA THR A 341 21.17 -13.20 -29.60
C THR A 341 19.68 -13.39 -29.39
N MET A 342 18.97 -13.81 -30.44
CA MET A 342 17.53 -14.13 -30.36
C MET A 342 17.21 -15.11 -29.23
N ALA A 343 18.00 -16.17 -29.06
CA ALA A 343 17.83 -17.15 -27.98
C ALA A 343 18.01 -16.54 -26.58
N LYS A 344 18.93 -15.57 -26.42
CA LYS A 344 19.09 -14.86 -25.13
C LYS A 344 17.97 -13.86 -24.89
N ALA A 345 17.39 -13.26 -25.93
CA ALA A 345 16.20 -12.43 -25.81
C ALA A 345 14.98 -13.27 -25.37
N GLU A 346 14.79 -14.47 -25.91
CA GLU A 346 13.74 -15.40 -25.46
C GLU A 346 13.93 -15.80 -23.99
N LEU A 347 15.16 -16.11 -23.59
CA LEU A 347 15.49 -16.40 -22.19
C LEU A 347 15.16 -15.20 -21.27
N ALA A 348 15.50 -13.99 -21.68
CA ALA A 348 15.17 -12.78 -20.93
C ALA A 348 13.64 -12.58 -20.81
N CYS A 349 12.86 -12.92 -21.85
CA CYS A 349 11.39 -12.87 -21.76
C CYS A 349 10.85 -13.81 -20.67
N ARG A 350 11.43 -15.00 -20.51
CA ARG A 350 11.04 -15.97 -19.48
C ARG A 350 11.32 -15.45 -18.07
N TYR A 351 12.47 -14.80 -17.88
CA TYR A 351 12.76 -14.12 -16.63
C TYR A 351 11.76 -12.99 -16.36
N ALA A 352 11.47 -12.13 -17.34
CA ALA A 352 10.52 -11.02 -17.19
C ALA A 352 9.12 -11.51 -16.78
N ALA A 353 8.59 -12.54 -17.43
CA ALA A 353 7.29 -13.11 -17.08
C ALA A 353 7.28 -13.82 -15.72
N SER A 354 8.45 -14.23 -15.23
CA SER A 354 8.61 -14.82 -13.89
C SER A 354 8.75 -13.79 -12.76
N ALA A 355 8.93 -12.50 -13.07
CA ALA A 355 9.12 -11.44 -12.07
C ALA A 355 7.85 -11.19 -11.23
N SER A 356 7.94 -11.18 -9.89
CA SER A 356 6.78 -11.03 -8.99
C SER A 356 6.06 -9.69 -9.08
N ASP A 357 6.78 -8.62 -9.47
CA ASP A 357 6.34 -7.24 -9.27
C ASP A 357 5.85 -6.57 -10.57
N GLY A 358 5.55 -7.37 -11.61
CA GLY A 358 5.27 -6.90 -12.96
C GLY A 358 6.51 -6.92 -13.86
N PHE A 359 6.40 -6.31 -15.04
CA PHE A 359 7.49 -6.30 -16.01
C PHE A 359 8.64 -5.38 -15.55
N PRO A 360 9.89 -5.87 -15.59
CA PRO A 360 11.05 -5.03 -15.29
C PRO A 360 11.27 -3.91 -16.31
N ASP A 361 11.89 -2.81 -15.89
CA ASP A 361 12.13 -1.62 -16.72
C ASP A 361 12.95 -1.92 -18.00
N TRP A 362 13.85 -2.90 -17.94
CA TRP A 362 14.65 -3.31 -19.11
C TRP A 362 13.83 -4.05 -20.17
N PHE A 363 12.62 -4.53 -19.85
CA PHE A 363 11.82 -5.35 -20.75
C PHE A 363 11.27 -4.55 -21.95
N GLU A 364 10.92 -3.28 -21.74
CA GLU A 364 10.54 -2.37 -22.85
C GLU A 364 11.72 -2.12 -23.80
N ARG A 365 12.93 -1.93 -23.25
CA ARG A 365 14.16 -1.81 -24.07
C ARG A 365 14.42 -3.07 -24.88
N LEU A 366 14.19 -4.25 -24.29
CA LEU A 366 14.30 -5.53 -25.00
C LEU A 366 13.29 -5.62 -26.14
N HIS A 367 12.04 -5.21 -25.92
CA HIS A 367 11.02 -5.18 -26.96
C HIS A 367 11.37 -4.24 -28.11
N ASN A 368 11.95 -3.08 -27.84
CA ASN A 368 12.37 -2.16 -28.90
C ASN A 368 13.44 -2.78 -29.82
N ALA A 369 14.28 -3.68 -29.31
CA ALA A 369 15.28 -4.39 -30.11
C ALA A 369 14.76 -5.70 -30.75
N PHE A 370 13.88 -6.43 -30.04
CA PHE A 370 13.32 -7.72 -30.47
C PHE A 370 11.79 -7.75 -30.40
N PRO A 371 11.08 -6.88 -31.14
CA PRO A 371 9.63 -6.68 -30.95
C PRO A 371 8.82 -7.95 -31.22
N GLN A 372 9.20 -8.71 -32.25
CA GLN A 372 8.52 -9.96 -32.62
C GLN A 372 8.73 -11.07 -31.60
N VAL A 373 9.93 -11.17 -31.03
CA VAL A 373 10.27 -12.20 -30.01
C VAL A 373 9.45 -11.95 -28.76
N VAL A 374 9.47 -10.71 -28.25
CA VAL A 374 8.77 -10.33 -27.03
C VAL A 374 7.25 -10.44 -27.20
N SER A 375 6.71 -9.89 -28.30
CA SER A 375 5.25 -9.91 -28.55
C SER A 375 4.71 -11.33 -28.67
N ARG A 376 5.40 -12.19 -29.43
CA ARG A 376 5.01 -13.60 -29.60
C ARG A 376 5.07 -14.36 -28.27
N PHE A 377 6.12 -14.15 -27.49
CA PHE A 377 6.27 -14.79 -26.18
C PHE A 377 5.10 -14.44 -25.26
N ILE A 378 4.83 -13.13 -25.09
CA ILE A 378 3.75 -12.65 -24.21
C ILE A 378 2.38 -13.14 -24.67
N ILE A 379 2.10 -13.12 -25.98
CA ILE A 379 0.82 -13.62 -26.51
C ILE A 379 0.64 -15.13 -26.27
N ASN A 380 1.70 -15.93 -26.40
CA ASN A 380 1.63 -17.36 -26.12
C ASN A 380 1.32 -17.62 -24.64
N GLU A 381 2.00 -16.93 -23.72
CA GLU A 381 1.73 -17.04 -22.29
C GLU A 381 0.31 -16.55 -21.95
N MET A 382 -0.16 -15.44 -22.53
CA MET A 382 -1.53 -14.97 -22.36
C MET A 382 -2.54 -16.01 -22.87
N ARG A 383 -2.35 -16.59 -24.06
CA ARG A 383 -3.24 -17.63 -24.60
C ARG A 383 -3.29 -18.84 -23.66
N HIS A 384 -2.17 -19.19 -23.05
CA HIS A 384 -2.14 -20.24 -22.05
C HIS A 384 -2.93 -19.83 -20.79
N GLU A 385 -2.69 -18.64 -20.23
CA GLU A 385 -3.40 -18.09 -19.06
C GLU A 385 -4.93 -18.05 -19.22
N LEU A 386 -5.39 -17.87 -20.46
CA LEU A 386 -6.80 -17.85 -20.83
C LEU A 386 -7.38 -19.25 -21.06
N SER A 387 -6.53 -20.27 -21.24
CA SER A 387 -6.95 -21.64 -21.48
C SER A 387 -7.49 -22.31 -20.22
N ALA A 388 -8.45 -23.22 -20.40
CA ALA A 388 -9.19 -23.89 -19.34
C ALA A 388 -8.35 -24.83 -18.45
N ALA A 389 -7.11 -25.14 -18.84
CA ALA A 389 -6.24 -26.12 -18.18
C ALA A 389 -5.62 -25.61 -16.86
N ILE A 390 -5.93 -24.37 -16.51
CA ILE A 390 -5.35 -23.69 -15.39
C ILE A 390 -6.21 -23.92 -14.15
N THR A 391 -5.63 -24.58 -13.16
CA THR A 391 -6.22 -24.82 -11.85
C THR A 391 -6.62 -23.50 -11.18
N GLU A 392 -7.63 -23.53 -10.29
CA GLU A 392 -8.16 -22.33 -9.61
C GLU A 392 -7.08 -21.49 -8.89
N ASN A 393 -5.92 -22.08 -8.57
CA ASN A 393 -4.79 -21.44 -7.88
C ASN A 393 -3.79 -20.70 -8.78
N HIS A 394 -3.98 -20.68 -10.10
CA HIS A 394 -3.08 -19.94 -10.97
C HIS A 394 -3.54 -18.49 -11.09
N TRP A 395 -2.73 -17.61 -10.54
CA TRP A 395 -2.88 -16.17 -10.72
C TRP A 395 -2.38 -15.82 -12.12
N GLY A 396 -3.20 -15.17 -12.95
CA GLY A 396 -2.83 -14.75 -14.31
C GLY A 396 -1.82 -13.60 -14.28
N LYS A 397 -0.57 -13.94 -13.98
CA LYS A 397 0.51 -13.01 -13.67
C LYS A 397 0.96 -12.23 -14.90
N VAL A 398 1.01 -12.87 -16.07
CA VAL A 398 1.40 -12.23 -17.33
C VAL A 398 0.31 -11.26 -17.76
N LEU A 399 -0.98 -11.66 -17.75
CA LEU A 399 -2.08 -10.75 -18.05
C LEU A 399 -2.12 -9.53 -17.11
N GLU A 400 -1.85 -9.74 -15.81
CA GLU A 400 -1.75 -8.63 -14.87
C GLU A 400 -0.51 -7.76 -15.09
N ALA A 401 0.65 -8.34 -15.40
CA ALA A 401 1.87 -7.59 -15.74
C ALA A 401 1.67 -6.74 -17.00
N VAL A 402 1.01 -7.27 -18.04
CA VAL A 402 0.62 -6.53 -19.25
C VAL A 402 -0.32 -5.37 -18.91
N ARG A 403 -1.27 -5.58 -18.00
CA ARG A 403 -2.22 -4.55 -17.59
C ARG A 403 -1.57 -3.41 -16.81
N TRP A 404 -0.65 -3.72 -15.88
CA TRP A 404 -0.10 -2.74 -14.94
C TRP A 404 1.17 -2.05 -15.46
N SER A 405 2.08 -2.81 -16.07
CA SER A 405 3.44 -2.36 -16.45
C SER A 405 3.74 -2.52 -17.95
N GLY A 406 2.81 -3.04 -18.74
CA GLY A 406 3.03 -3.40 -20.14
C GLY A 406 2.29 -2.52 -21.16
N GLN A 407 1.99 -1.25 -20.87
CA GLN A 407 1.22 -0.40 -21.80
C GLN A 407 1.89 -0.27 -23.18
N TRP A 408 3.23 -0.28 -23.22
CA TRP A 408 4.04 -0.27 -24.44
C TRP A 408 3.80 -1.49 -25.34
N LEU A 409 3.29 -2.62 -24.81
CA LEU A 409 2.92 -3.81 -25.59
C LEU A 409 1.55 -3.72 -26.25
N TRP A 410 0.65 -2.87 -25.77
CA TRP A 410 -0.76 -2.95 -26.14
C TRP A 410 -0.99 -2.75 -27.64
N LYS A 411 -0.25 -1.82 -28.25
CA LYS A 411 -0.27 -1.61 -29.71
C LYS A 411 0.29 -2.82 -30.48
N PRO A 412 1.53 -3.29 -30.20
CA PRO A 412 2.09 -4.49 -30.84
C PRO A 412 1.19 -5.72 -30.80
N ILE A 413 0.57 -6.00 -29.66
CA ILE A 413 -0.18 -7.25 -29.45
C ILE A 413 -1.68 -7.14 -29.78
N ALA A 414 -2.16 -5.96 -30.18
CA ALA A 414 -3.59 -5.69 -30.34
C ALA A 414 -4.28 -6.65 -31.31
N ALA A 415 -3.64 -6.92 -32.45
CA ALA A 415 -4.17 -7.81 -33.49
C ALA A 415 -4.29 -9.26 -32.97
N ASP A 416 -3.31 -9.74 -32.21
CA ASP A 416 -3.36 -11.06 -31.60
C ASP A 416 -4.43 -11.16 -30.52
N VAL A 417 -4.56 -10.12 -29.68
CA VAL A 417 -5.63 -10.06 -28.66
C VAL A 417 -7.01 -10.02 -29.32
N TYR A 418 -7.15 -9.31 -30.44
CA TYR A 418 -8.36 -9.31 -31.24
C TYR A 418 -8.71 -10.74 -31.70
N GLN A 419 -7.74 -11.48 -32.26
CA GLN A 419 -7.96 -12.89 -32.67
C GLN A 419 -8.35 -13.79 -31.51
N VAL A 420 -7.75 -13.60 -30.33
CA VAL A 420 -8.12 -14.34 -29.12
C VAL A 420 -9.58 -14.09 -28.74
N LEU A 421 -10.01 -12.82 -28.75
CA LEU A 421 -11.40 -12.46 -28.46
C LEU A 421 -12.36 -12.92 -29.56
N GLU A 422 -11.94 -12.89 -30.83
CA GLU A 422 -12.74 -13.41 -31.95
C GLU A 422 -13.01 -14.90 -31.80
N ALA A 423 -12.00 -15.69 -31.39
CA ALA A 423 -12.13 -17.12 -31.15
C ALA A 423 -13.07 -17.47 -29.98
N GLY A 424 -13.10 -16.66 -28.91
CA GLY A 424 -13.96 -16.92 -27.77
C GLY A 424 -13.70 -16.01 -26.57
N ASP A 425 -14.70 -15.85 -25.71
CA ASP A 425 -14.55 -15.05 -24.49
C ASP A 425 -13.83 -15.85 -23.40
N PRO A 426 -12.96 -15.19 -22.61
CA PRO A 426 -12.27 -15.87 -21.52
C PRO A 426 -13.24 -16.21 -20.38
N LYS A 427 -13.02 -17.34 -19.69
CA LYS A 427 -13.90 -17.83 -18.61
C LYS A 427 -14.10 -16.81 -17.49
N LYS A 428 -13.05 -16.08 -17.08
CA LYS A 428 -13.15 -15.04 -16.04
C LYS A 428 -13.53 -13.69 -16.66
N LEU A 429 -14.57 -13.03 -16.14
CA LEU A 429 -15.01 -11.71 -16.60
C LEU A 429 -13.93 -10.62 -16.48
N ASN A 430 -13.08 -10.69 -15.44
CA ASN A 430 -11.98 -9.73 -15.28
C ASN A 430 -10.96 -9.84 -16.43
N TYR A 431 -10.67 -11.04 -16.92
CA TYR A 431 -9.77 -11.22 -18.06
C TYR A 431 -10.38 -10.63 -19.33
N LEU A 432 -11.69 -10.79 -19.54
CA LEU A 432 -12.38 -10.12 -20.66
C LEU A 432 -12.18 -8.60 -20.59
N LYS A 433 -12.41 -8.00 -19.41
CA LYS A 433 -12.18 -6.55 -19.20
C LYS A 433 -10.72 -6.15 -19.44
N TYR A 434 -9.75 -7.00 -19.12
CA TYR A 434 -8.33 -6.71 -19.35
C TYR A 434 -7.98 -6.75 -20.83
N LEU A 435 -8.43 -7.77 -21.57
CA LEU A 435 -8.22 -7.87 -23.02
C LEU A 435 -8.91 -6.71 -23.75
N LEU A 436 -10.12 -6.35 -23.34
CA LEU A 436 -10.83 -5.17 -23.85
C LEU A 436 -10.03 -3.88 -23.59
N LYS A 437 -9.46 -3.70 -22.40
CA LYS A 437 -8.61 -2.55 -22.10
C LYS A 437 -7.42 -2.44 -23.08
N ILE A 438 -6.76 -3.57 -23.38
CA ILE A 438 -5.63 -3.62 -24.31
C ILE A 438 -6.06 -3.17 -25.72
N ILE A 439 -7.11 -3.76 -26.29
CA ILE A 439 -7.53 -3.43 -27.67
C ILE A 439 -8.09 -2.01 -27.78
N HIS A 440 -8.78 -1.51 -26.74
CA HIS A 440 -9.40 -0.18 -26.80
C HIS A 440 -8.38 0.95 -26.74
N GLN A 441 -7.28 0.76 -26.01
CA GLN A 441 -6.16 1.71 -25.93
C GLN A 441 -5.08 1.46 -27.00
N SER A 442 -5.34 0.56 -27.94
CA SER A 442 -4.50 0.29 -29.11
C SER A 442 -4.97 1.07 -30.36
N ASP A 443 -4.22 0.95 -31.45
CA ASP A 443 -4.50 1.59 -32.74
C ASP A 443 -5.50 0.80 -33.62
N LEU A 444 -6.21 -0.20 -33.07
CA LEU A 444 -7.23 -0.93 -33.82
C LEU A 444 -8.34 0.02 -34.32
N PRO A 445 -8.83 -0.14 -35.57
CA PRO A 445 -9.89 0.72 -36.09
C PRO A 445 -11.22 0.45 -35.38
N ASP A 446 -12.05 1.49 -35.23
CA ASP A 446 -13.40 1.38 -34.65
C ASP A 446 -14.25 0.35 -35.41
N GLU A 447 -14.05 0.20 -36.72
CA GLU A 447 -14.75 -0.77 -37.55
C GLU A 447 -14.50 -2.23 -37.11
N ALA A 448 -13.26 -2.57 -36.71
CA ALA A 448 -12.94 -3.91 -36.22
C ALA A 448 -13.63 -4.20 -34.89
N LEU A 449 -13.57 -3.24 -33.96
CA LEU A 449 -14.25 -3.35 -32.65
C LEU A 449 -15.77 -3.43 -32.80
N TRP A 450 -16.33 -2.67 -33.74
CA TRP A 450 -17.75 -2.74 -34.08
C TRP A 450 -18.15 -4.13 -34.59
N LYS A 451 -17.43 -4.69 -35.56
CA LYS A 451 -17.70 -6.03 -36.11
C LYS A 451 -17.62 -7.11 -35.03
N LEU A 452 -16.59 -7.04 -34.18
CA LEU A 452 -16.41 -7.96 -33.08
C LEU A 452 -17.58 -7.87 -32.09
N ALA A 453 -17.92 -6.66 -31.62
CA ALA A 453 -19.00 -6.46 -30.66
C ALA A 453 -20.36 -6.86 -31.22
N LEU A 454 -20.64 -6.56 -32.49
CA LEU A 454 -21.87 -6.98 -33.17
C LEU A 454 -22.00 -8.51 -33.21
N THR A 455 -20.92 -9.19 -33.60
CA THR A 455 -20.87 -10.67 -33.65
C THR A 455 -21.12 -11.25 -32.25
N LYS A 456 -20.48 -10.68 -31.23
CA LYS A 456 -20.62 -11.12 -29.84
C LYS A 456 -22.02 -10.89 -29.31
N CYS A 457 -22.64 -9.74 -29.57
CA CYS A 457 -24.01 -9.45 -29.15
C CYS A 457 -25.08 -10.37 -29.77
N GLN A 458 -24.77 -11.05 -30.87
CA GLN A 458 -25.65 -12.04 -31.51
C GLN A 458 -25.51 -13.45 -30.94
N LEU A 459 -24.43 -13.72 -30.19
CA LEU A 459 -24.23 -15.00 -29.53
C LEU A 459 -25.05 -15.10 -28.25
N GLN A 460 -25.47 -16.32 -27.92
CA GLN A 460 -26.10 -16.59 -26.63
C GLN A 460 -25.03 -16.63 -25.54
N MET A 461 -25.09 -15.69 -24.60
CA MET A 461 -24.16 -15.57 -23.47
C MET A 461 -24.88 -15.05 -22.21
N ASP A 462 -24.18 -15.02 -21.08
CA ASP A 462 -24.72 -14.45 -19.86
C ASP A 462 -24.93 -12.92 -19.98
N ASP A 463 -25.90 -12.41 -19.22
CA ASP A 463 -26.29 -11.00 -19.23
C ASP A 463 -25.10 -10.05 -18.97
N GLU A 464 -24.15 -10.46 -18.13
CA GLU A 464 -23.02 -9.61 -17.73
C GLU A 464 -22.04 -9.43 -18.90
N ARG A 465 -21.68 -10.52 -19.60
CA ARG A 465 -20.89 -10.45 -20.83
C ARG A 465 -21.60 -9.69 -21.93
N LEU A 466 -22.90 -9.96 -22.09
CA LEU A 466 -23.67 -9.30 -23.14
C LEU A 466 -23.72 -7.80 -22.89
N ALA A 467 -23.93 -7.37 -21.64
CA ALA A 467 -23.85 -5.96 -21.25
C ALA A 467 -22.46 -5.35 -21.52
N ILE A 468 -21.37 -6.11 -21.34
CA ILE A 468 -20.02 -5.66 -21.69
C ILE A 468 -19.89 -5.41 -23.19
N TRP A 469 -20.32 -6.35 -24.03
CA TRP A 469 -20.23 -6.20 -25.49
C TRP A 469 -21.13 -5.09 -26.02
N TYR A 470 -22.32 -4.87 -25.44
CA TYR A 470 -23.13 -3.69 -25.76
C TYR A 470 -22.42 -2.39 -25.38
N ALA A 471 -21.73 -2.33 -24.23
CA ALA A 471 -20.96 -1.15 -23.87
C ALA A 471 -19.83 -0.88 -24.87
N VAL A 472 -19.08 -1.93 -25.28
CA VAL A 472 -18.07 -1.86 -26.34
C VAL A 472 -18.66 -1.32 -27.64
N TRP A 473 -19.81 -1.86 -28.06
CA TRP A 473 -20.48 -1.45 -29.30
C TRP A 473 -20.95 0.02 -29.25
N VAL A 474 -21.57 0.43 -28.14
CA VAL A 474 -21.96 1.84 -27.90
C VAL A 474 -20.75 2.77 -27.89
N GLY A 475 -19.60 2.29 -27.40
CA GLY A 475 -18.35 3.01 -27.38
C GLY A 475 -17.79 3.39 -28.75
N VAL A 476 -18.12 2.64 -29.80
CA VAL A 476 -17.56 2.81 -31.16
C VAL A 476 -18.61 3.19 -32.21
N ALA A 477 -19.85 2.72 -32.08
CA ALA A 477 -20.94 2.96 -33.03
C ALA A 477 -22.28 3.22 -32.29
N PRO A 478 -22.43 4.37 -31.61
CA PRO A 478 -23.54 4.64 -30.68
C PRO A 478 -24.93 4.65 -31.35
N GLU A 479 -25.08 5.16 -32.56
CA GLU A 479 -26.40 5.28 -33.21
C GLU A 479 -27.11 3.93 -33.43
N ALA A 480 -26.44 2.99 -34.11
CA ALA A 480 -26.99 1.65 -34.36
C ALA A 480 -27.08 0.82 -33.07
N SER A 481 -26.07 0.92 -32.22
CA SER A 481 -25.98 0.12 -30.98
C SER A 481 -27.02 0.52 -29.94
N ILE A 482 -27.33 1.81 -29.76
CA ILE A 482 -28.36 2.26 -28.82
C ILE A 482 -29.76 1.79 -29.26
N THR A 483 -30.02 1.80 -30.56
CA THR A 483 -31.27 1.27 -31.13
C THR A 483 -31.40 -0.24 -30.85
N SER A 484 -30.32 -0.98 -31.06
CA SER A 484 -30.25 -2.42 -30.77
C SER A 484 -30.40 -2.72 -29.27
N LEU A 485 -29.69 -1.97 -28.42
CA LEU A 485 -29.76 -2.06 -26.95
C LEU A 485 -31.17 -1.82 -26.43
N THR A 486 -31.85 -0.79 -26.95
CA THR A 486 -33.23 -0.47 -26.56
C THR A 486 -34.17 -1.63 -26.90
N THR A 487 -34.06 -2.16 -28.13
CA THR A 487 -34.83 -3.33 -28.56
C THR A 487 -34.54 -4.56 -27.67
N HIS A 488 -33.28 -4.77 -27.29
CA HIS A 488 -32.91 -5.89 -26.42
C HIS A 488 -33.51 -5.75 -25.02
N LEU A 489 -33.38 -4.58 -24.38
CA LEU A 489 -33.95 -4.29 -23.07
C LEU A 489 -35.48 -4.43 -23.04
N GLN A 490 -36.17 -4.09 -24.13
CA GLN A 490 -37.63 -4.25 -24.26
C GLN A 490 -38.07 -5.72 -24.43
N LYS A 491 -37.21 -6.59 -24.94
CA LYS A 491 -37.48 -8.03 -25.09
C LYS A 491 -37.31 -8.83 -23.81
N ILE A 492 -36.69 -8.25 -22.78
CA ILE A 492 -36.49 -8.94 -21.50
C ILE A 492 -37.78 -8.85 -20.70
N ASP A 493 -38.51 -9.96 -20.58
CA ASP A 493 -39.83 -10.02 -19.93
C ASP A 493 -39.80 -9.63 -18.44
N LYS A 494 -38.72 -10.00 -17.73
CA LYS A 494 -38.58 -9.75 -16.28
C LYS A 494 -37.94 -8.39 -16.02
N LYS A 495 -38.68 -7.48 -15.37
CA LYS A 495 -38.20 -6.13 -14.99
C LYS A 495 -36.89 -6.20 -14.20
N GLU A 496 -36.74 -7.15 -13.29
CA GLU A 496 -35.54 -7.32 -12.47
C GLU A 496 -34.31 -7.68 -13.32
N THR A 497 -34.50 -8.53 -14.33
CA THR A 497 -33.43 -8.97 -15.24
C THR A 497 -33.03 -7.84 -16.18
N ALA A 498 -34.01 -7.12 -16.74
CA ALA A 498 -33.76 -5.93 -17.57
C ALA A 498 -33.02 -4.84 -16.77
N THR A 499 -33.41 -4.65 -15.51
CA THR A 499 -32.75 -3.70 -14.62
C THR A 499 -31.33 -4.13 -14.28
N ARG A 500 -31.12 -5.41 -13.97
CA ARG A 500 -29.79 -5.96 -13.71
C ARG A 500 -28.86 -5.79 -14.92
N PHE A 501 -29.35 -6.09 -16.12
CA PHE A 501 -28.64 -5.87 -17.37
C PHE A 501 -28.28 -4.39 -17.55
N ALA A 502 -29.24 -3.47 -17.38
CA ALA A 502 -29.01 -2.03 -17.51
C ALA A 502 -27.96 -1.53 -16.50
N MET A 503 -27.98 -2.05 -15.26
CA MET A 503 -26.97 -1.73 -14.24
C MET A 503 -25.57 -2.19 -14.67
N PHE A 504 -25.40 -3.43 -15.15
CA PHE A 504 -24.12 -3.91 -15.64
C PHE A 504 -23.63 -3.13 -16.87
N PHE A 505 -24.53 -2.80 -17.80
CA PHE A 505 -24.19 -2.05 -18.99
C PHE A 505 -23.67 -0.64 -18.64
N VAL A 506 -24.39 0.12 -17.81
CA VAL A 506 -24.03 1.51 -17.55
C VAL A 506 -22.77 1.65 -16.70
N THR A 507 -22.55 0.75 -15.73
CA THR A 507 -21.32 0.71 -14.94
C THR A 507 -20.12 0.36 -15.81
N THR A 508 -20.31 -0.54 -16.76
CA THR A 508 -19.28 -0.90 -17.75
C THR A 508 -18.97 0.26 -18.70
N LEU A 509 -19.99 0.97 -19.19
CA LEU A 509 -19.82 2.08 -20.15
C LEU A 509 -19.10 3.29 -19.52
N ASN A 510 -19.44 3.65 -18.27
CA ASN A 510 -19.00 4.91 -17.64
C ASN A 510 -18.10 4.75 -16.41
N GLY A 511 -17.78 3.53 -16.01
CA GLY A 511 -16.85 3.19 -14.92
C GLY A 511 -17.35 3.52 -13.51
N ASP A 512 -16.48 3.32 -12.52
CA ASP A 512 -16.73 3.62 -11.09
C ASP A 512 -16.22 5.00 -10.64
N ALA A 513 -16.65 5.43 -9.44
CA ALA A 513 -16.38 6.77 -8.93
C ALA A 513 -14.87 7.05 -8.86
N GLY A 514 -14.40 7.91 -9.76
CA GLY A 514 -13.00 8.38 -9.83
C GLY A 514 -12.19 7.84 -11.01
N ARG A 515 -12.72 6.91 -11.82
CA ARG A 515 -12.04 6.44 -13.04
C ARG A 515 -13.04 6.33 -14.20
N SER A 516 -12.71 6.95 -15.35
CA SER A 516 -13.41 6.68 -16.60
C SER A 516 -13.38 5.17 -16.89
N SER A 517 -14.35 4.63 -17.63
CA SER A 517 -14.21 3.26 -18.15
C SER A 517 -13.01 3.25 -19.11
N ASP A 518 -11.88 2.70 -18.64
CA ASP A 518 -10.62 2.63 -19.40
C ASP A 518 -10.66 1.60 -20.54
N PHE A 519 -11.77 0.86 -20.67
CA PHE A 519 -11.89 -0.30 -21.54
C PHE A 519 -13.06 -0.19 -22.53
N VAL A 520 -13.60 1.02 -22.74
CA VAL A 520 -14.61 1.31 -23.77
C VAL A 520 -14.27 2.66 -24.43
N ARG A 521 -14.43 2.75 -25.76
CA ARG A 521 -14.21 4.01 -26.51
C ARG A 521 -15.32 5.03 -26.24
N HIS A 522 -15.09 6.27 -26.64
CA HIS A 522 -15.89 7.42 -26.18
C HIS A 522 -16.80 8.04 -27.24
N ALA A 523 -17.11 7.34 -28.35
CA ALA A 523 -17.98 7.87 -29.41
C ALA A 523 -19.38 8.28 -28.91
N PHE A 524 -19.87 7.62 -27.85
CA PHE A 524 -21.14 7.95 -27.19
C PHE A 524 -21.15 9.29 -26.43
N ARG A 525 -20.01 9.98 -26.25
CA ARG A 525 -19.93 11.25 -25.50
C ARG A 525 -20.51 12.45 -26.24
N GLY A 526 -21.04 12.28 -27.46
CA GLY A 526 -21.82 13.31 -28.12
C GLY A 526 -23.09 13.67 -27.34
N THR A 527 -23.49 14.95 -27.36
CA THR A 527 -24.66 15.47 -26.60
C THR A 527 -25.94 14.69 -26.87
N PHE A 528 -26.19 14.35 -28.14
CA PHE A 528 -27.33 13.54 -28.58
C PHE A 528 -27.35 12.16 -27.92
N PHE A 529 -26.24 11.42 -27.97
CA PHE A 529 -26.16 10.07 -27.43
C PHE A 529 -26.18 10.03 -25.90
N LEU A 530 -25.51 10.98 -25.24
CA LEU A 530 -25.55 11.12 -23.78
C LEU A 530 -26.99 11.34 -23.27
N LYS A 531 -27.77 12.20 -23.94
CA LYS A 531 -29.18 12.42 -23.62
C LYS A 531 -29.99 11.14 -23.74
N ILE A 532 -29.88 10.44 -24.86
CA ILE A 532 -30.66 9.21 -25.11
C ILE A 532 -30.28 8.12 -24.11
N LEU A 533 -28.99 7.91 -23.87
CA LEU A 533 -28.50 6.92 -22.91
C LEU A 533 -28.96 7.23 -21.48
N TYR A 534 -28.91 8.50 -21.05
CA TYR A 534 -29.40 8.89 -19.73
C TYR A 534 -30.88 8.57 -19.56
N LEU A 535 -31.71 8.95 -20.54
CA LEU A 535 -33.15 8.72 -20.51
C LEU A 535 -33.47 7.22 -20.53
N LEU A 536 -32.78 6.44 -21.38
CA LEU A 536 -32.94 4.99 -21.45
C LEU A 536 -32.58 4.33 -20.12
N MET A 537 -31.41 4.65 -19.55
CA MET A 537 -30.98 4.07 -18.27
C MET A 537 -31.89 4.44 -17.10
N ARG A 538 -32.49 5.64 -17.12
CA ARG A 538 -33.42 6.07 -16.08
C ARG A 538 -34.74 5.28 -16.07
N GLN A 539 -35.15 4.68 -17.19
CA GLN A 539 -36.35 3.82 -17.23
C GLN A 539 -36.19 2.56 -16.37
N TYR A 540 -34.97 2.05 -16.27
CA TYR A 540 -34.67 0.81 -15.56
C TYR A 540 -34.03 1.06 -14.19
N ILE A 541 -33.24 2.12 -14.04
CA ILE A 541 -32.52 2.46 -12.82
C ILE A 541 -33.23 3.65 -12.18
N ILE A 542 -34.24 3.38 -11.35
CA ILE A 542 -35.06 4.39 -10.68
C ILE A 542 -34.41 4.80 -9.34
N PRO A 543 -34.33 6.11 -9.00
CA PRO A 543 -33.94 6.56 -7.66
C PRO A 543 -34.90 6.03 -6.58
N ASP A 544 -34.39 5.68 -5.40
CA ASP A 544 -35.19 5.37 -4.19
C ASP A 544 -36.13 4.14 -4.21
N GLU A 545 -36.04 3.21 -5.19
CA GLU A 545 -36.56 1.84 -4.99
C GLU A 545 -35.65 1.10 -3.98
N ASP A 546 -35.95 1.22 -2.69
CA ASP A 546 -35.16 0.68 -1.58
C ASP A 546 -35.87 -0.54 -0.94
N THR A 547 -35.36 -1.75 -1.18
CA THR A 547 -35.55 -2.95 -0.33
C THR A 547 -34.75 -4.10 -0.95
N ASN A 548 -33.51 -4.31 -0.49
CA ASN A 548 -32.90 -5.64 -0.29
C ASN A 548 -31.43 -5.48 0.15
N SER A 549 -31.08 -6.15 1.23
CA SER A 549 -29.73 -6.21 1.81
C SER A 549 -28.81 -7.13 0.98
N GLY A 550 -27.58 -6.69 0.67
CA GLY A 550 -26.53 -7.53 0.05
C GLY A 550 -25.76 -6.89 -1.12
N SER A 551 -25.02 -7.70 -1.89
CA SER A 551 -24.21 -7.34 -3.08
C SER A 551 -24.98 -6.54 -4.15
N HIS A 552 -26.29 -6.71 -4.24
CA HIS A 552 -27.15 -5.92 -5.15
C HIS A 552 -27.18 -4.42 -4.80
N ARG A 553 -26.92 -4.05 -3.54
CA ARG A 553 -26.85 -2.64 -3.11
C ARG A 553 -25.60 -1.95 -3.64
N SER A 554 -24.44 -2.62 -3.73
CA SER A 554 -23.22 -2.00 -4.27
C SER A 554 -23.33 -1.75 -5.78
N LEU A 555 -23.77 -2.75 -6.55
CA LEU A 555 -23.94 -2.60 -8.01
C LEU A 555 -24.98 -1.53 -8.36
N ARG A 556 -26.12 -1.47 -7.64
CA ARG A 556 -27.14 -0.44 -7.91
C ARG A 556 -26.65 0.97 -7.60
N GLN A 557 -25.92 1.16 -6.50
CA GLN A 557 -25.32 2.45 -6.18
C GLN A 557 -24.29 2.87 -7.24
N GLU A 558 -23.45 1.94 -7.70
CA GLU A 558 -22.50 2.17 -8.80
C GLU A 558 -23.23 2.54 -10.09
N ALA A 559 -24.30 1.82 -10.44
CA ALA A 559 -25.10 2.07 -11.63
C ALA A 559 -25.83 3.43 -11.59
N GLN A 560 -26.38 3.82 -10.44
CA GLN A 560 -26.97 5.15 -10.25
C GLN A 560 -25.92 6.25 -10.46
N ARG A 561 -24.72 6.10 -9.88
CA ARG A 561 -23.61 7.03 -10.10
C ARG A 561 -23.17 7.06 -11.57
N ALA A 562 -23.08 5.91 -12.24
CA ALA A 562 -22.69 5.81 -13.64
C ALA A 562 -23.72 6.46 -14.58
N ARG A 563 -25.02 6.28 -14.30
CA ARG A 563 -26.13 6.97 -14.98
C ARG A 563 -26.02 8.49 -14.79
N ASP A 564 -25.83 8.96 -13.56
CA ASP A 564 -25.77 10.40 -13.26
C ASP A 564 -24.52 11.06 -13.87
N ARG A 565 -23.46 10.29 -14.11
CA ARG A 565 -22.31 10.76 -14.92
C ARG A 565 -22.64 10.97 -16.38
N LEU A 566 -23.51 10.17 -17.01
CA LEU A 566 -23.93 10.45 -18.39
C LEU A 566 -24.52 11.87 -18.50
N CYS A 567 -25.32 12.25 -17.51
CA CYS A 567 -25.89 13.58 -17.43
C CYS A 567 -24.87 14.65 -17.02
N SER A 568 -23.95 14.33 -16.10
CA SER A 568 -22.90 15.27 -15.70
C SER A 568 -21.91 15.55 -16.84
N SER A 569 -21.60 14.57 -17.69
CA SER A 569 -20.77 14.77 -18.88
C SER A 569 -21.39 15.77 -19.87
N LEU A 570 -22.72 15.94 -19.89
CA LEU A 570 -23.36 16.99 -20.68
C LEU A 570 -22.99 18.40 -20.17
N THR A 571 -22.70 18.56 -18.88
CA THR A 571 -22.30 19.86 -18.30
C THR A 571 -20.85 20.25 -18.63
N ASP A 572 -20.03 19.27 -19.01
CA ASP A 572 -18.64 19.50 -19.44
C ASP A 572 -18.55 19.90 -20.92
N ILE A 573 -19.61 19.66 -21.70
CA ILE A 573 -19.68 20.02 -23.11
C ILE A 573 -20.14 21.49 -23.23
N GLN A 574 -19.34 22.30 -23.91
CA GLN A 574 -19.72 23.65 -24.31
C GLN A 574 -20.65 23.59 -25.53
N GLY A 575 -21.65 24.46 -25.60
CA GLY A 575 -22.56 24.54 -26.73
C GLY A 575 -24.03 24.67 -26.35
N LYS A 576 -24.79 25.38 -27.19
CA LYS A 576 -26.26 25.38 -27.17
C LYS A 576 -26.85 23.96 -27.18
N THR A 577 -26.23 23.00 -27.87
CA THR A 577 -26.71 21.61 -27.92
C THR A 577 -26.67 20.91 -26.57
N ALA A 578 -25.73 21.25 -25.68
CA ALA A 578 -25.67 20.72 -24.33
C ALA A 578 -26.74 21.38 -23.42
N PHE A 579 -26.97 22.69 -23.59
CA PHE A 579 -28.05 23.42 -22.93
C PHE A 579 -29.43 22.84 -23.30
N ASP A 580 -29.70 22.68 -24.60
CA ASP A 580 -30.95 22.12 -25.11
C ASP A 580 -31.15 20.69 -24.59
N ALA A 581 -30.09 19.86 -24.61
CA ALA A 581 -30.16 18.50 -24.09
C ALA A 581 -30.50 18.43 -22.59
N LEU A 582 -29.86 19.26 -21.75
CA LEU A 582 -30.13 19.32 -20.31
C LEU A 582 -31.54 19.85 -20.01
N THR A 583 -32.00 20.83 -20.78
CA THR A 583 -33.33 21.43 -20.65
C THR A 583 -34.42 20.44 -21.05
N ASP A 584 -34.24 19.74 -22.17
CA ASP A 584 -35.13 18.67 -22.62
C ASP A 584 -35.22 17.54 -21.60
N ILE A 585 -34.07 17.11 -21.03
CA ILE A 585 -34.05 16.12 -19.96
C ILE A 585 -34.86 16.64 -18.79
N ALA A 586 -34.61 17.86 -18.32
CA ALA A 586 -35.33 18.44 -17.19
C ALA A 586 -36.85 18.50 -17.42
N HIS A 587 -37.30 18.82 -18.63
CA HIS A 587 -38.72 18.87 -18.97
C HIS A 587 -39.40 17.49 -18.95
N LEU A 588 -38.66 16.42 -19.28
CA LEU A 588 -39.15 15.05 -19.25
C LEU A 588 -39.16 14.42 -17.85
N LEU A 589 -38.55 15.08 -16.85
CA LEU A 589 -38.52 14.62 -15.47
C LEU A 589 -39.71 15.16 -14.66
N PRO A 590 -40.21 14.41 -13.66
CA PRO A 590 -41.18 14.93 -12.69
C PRO A 590 -40.70 16.23 -12.03
N GLU A 591 -41.61 17.07 -11.54
CA GLU A 591 -41.26 18.29 -10.82
C GLU A 591 -40.69 17.95 -9.42
N ASP A 592 -39.40 17.62 -9.39
CA ASP A 592 -38.65 17.28 -8.20
C ASP A 592 -37.33 18.08 -8.08
N VAL A 593 -36.58 17.83 -7.01
CA VAL A 593 -35.26 18.43 -6.76
C VAL A 593 -34.27 18.14 -7.90
N THR A 594 -34.41 16.98 -8.55
CA THR A 594 -33.58 16.55 -9.69
C THR A 594 -33.78 17.47 -10.90
N ARG A 595 -35.03 17.79 -11.25
CA ARG A 595 -35.37 18.73 -12.33
C ARG A 595 -34.80 20.13 -12.09
N MET A 596 -34.94 20.66 -10.86
CA MET A 596 -34.39 21.97 -10.50
C MET A 596 -32.86 22.01 -10.58
N SER A 597 -32.19 20.94 -10.14
CA SER A 597 -30.73 20.79 -10.24
C SER A 597 -30.25 20.79 -11.70
N LEU A 598 -30.98 20.14 -12.60
CA LEU A 598 -30.65 20.09 -14.03
C LEU A 598 -30.87 21.42 -14.75
N LEU A 599 -31.96 22.13 -14.43
CA LEU A 599 -32.19 23.47 -14.96
C LEU A 599 -31.11 24.47 -14.48
N LEU A 600 -30.65 24.35 -13.23
CA LEU A 600 -29.52 25.13 -12.73
C LEU A 600 -28.23 24.80 -13.50
N ARG A 601 -27.94 23.52 -13.72
CA ARG A 601 -26.78 23.08 -14.52
C ARG A 601 -26.85 23.58 -15.96
N ALA A 602 -28.02 23.56 -16.60
CA ALA A 602 -28.23 24.14 -17.93
C ALA A 602 -27.90 25.65 -17.93
N LYS A 603 -28.40 26.41 -16.93
CA LYS A 603 -28.06 27.83 -16.76
C LYS A 603 -26.56 28.06 -16.57
N PHE A 604 -25.86 27.19 -15.85
CA PHE A 604 -24.40 27.25 -15.71
C PHE A 604 -23.66 27.03 -17.03
N VAL A 605 -24.11 26.08 -17.87
CA VAL A 605 -23.54 25.87 -19.23
C VAL A 605 -23.73 27.13 -20.09
N ALA A 606 -24.94 27.71 -20.09
CA ALA A 606 -25.22 28.95 -20.82
C ALA A 606 -24.42 30.17 -20.31
N ALA A 607 -24.16 30.25 -19.00
CA ALA A 607 -23.39 31.33 -18.39
C ALA A 607 -21.88 31.27 -18.74
N ARG A 608 -21.32 30.06 -18.93
CA ARG A 608 -19.90 29.88 -19.29
C ARG A 608 -19.58 30.30 -20.73
N GLU A 609 -20.57 30.34 -21.62
CA GLU A 609 -20.38 30.76 -23.02
C GLU A 609 -20.26 32.28 -23.22
N GLY A 610 -20.54 33.10 -22.20
CA GLY A 610 -20.33 34.55 -22.30
C GLY A 610 -21.03 35.19 -23.51
N GLY A 611 -22.31 34.89 -23.77
CA GLY A 611 -22.91 35.43 -24.99
C GLY A 611 -24.34 35.06 -25.37
N PHE A 612 -25.27 34.80 -24.44
CA PHE A 612 -26.69 34.90 -24.77
C PHE A 612 -27.32 36.09 -24.05
N ARG A 613 -27.37 37.23 -24.76
CA ARG A 613 -28.19 38.38 -24.39
C ARG A 613 -29.64 37.92 -24.22
N ARG A 614 -30.24 38.33 -23.10
CA ARG A 614 -31.67 38.54 -22.83
C ARG A 614 -32.65 37.91 -23.85
N VAL A 615 -33.35 36.87 -23.41
CA VAL A 615 -34.77 36.64 -23.72
C VAL A 615 -35.39 36.19 -22.38
N VAL A 616 -35.76 37.11 -21.50
CA VAL A 616 -37.11 37.70 -21.31
C VAL A 616 -38.16 36.65 -20.90
N TYR A 617 -38.52 36.76 -19.61
CA TYR A 617 -39.62 36.20 -18.79
C TYR A 617 -39.88 34.69 -18.77
#